data_AF-A0A2U1U7M1-F1
#
_entry.id   AF-A0A2U1U7M1-F1
#
_cell.length_a   1.000
_cell.length_b   1.000
_cell.length_c   1.000
_cell.angle_alpha   90.00
_cell.angle_beta   90.00
_cell.angle_gamma   90.00
#
_symmetry.space_group_name_H-M   'P 1'
#
loop_
_entity.id
_entity.type
_entity.pdbx_description
1 polymer ?
#
loop_
_entity_poly.entity_id
_entity_poly.type
_entity_poly.pdbx_seq_one_letter_code
_entity_poly.pdbx_strand_id
1 'polypeptide(L)'
;TVVGPAGEEIYCDVYGRVKLQFPWDRYGASDDQSSCWVRVSQGWAGGQYGLIAIPRIGHEVIVSFLEGDPDQPIVTGRTFHATNPTPYVLPEHKTKMVLRSDTHQGSGFNELSFEDESGRENIHIHAQKDMSVKILHDMTKRVDSSVVESIGENQNTEIGKHHQHRVGGNMNLTVGGQGLGLLGGLFSLIANSGKFMKKESAKVGEPGVEQFADDINKVGAAAETMSLTAGKSFTDAGGFKSKAGLDMVSKGTSLAGLLSSLMPGSGIFNTVVEKFRSDTTGIASTEQVGLYKNTLVGHTQTLSVGQVLKLLVGDKYDIESKSAIFSRTKKHTLYAKEKMVIGGPGGTITIDDGGVTIQAKSIKLKAPSIDMSGGAAEQAAALSSDKPFSEECPYKKK
;
A
#
# COMPACT_ATOMS: atom_id res chain seq x y z
N THR A 1 -47.72 25.25 -13.89
CA THR A 1 -46.30 25.04 -14.25
C THR A 1 -45.46 26.15 -13.68
N VAL A 2 -44.24 25.86 -13.22
CA VAL A 2 -43.29 26.89 -12.75
C VAL A 2 -42.73 27.65 -13.95
N VAL A 3 -42.64 28.97 -13.84
CA VAL A 3 -42.20 29.87 -14.92
C VAL A 3 -41.22 30.93 -14.39
N GLY A 4 -40.54 31.60 -15.30
CA GLY A 4 -39.56 32.63 -15.01
C GLY A 4 -39.06 33.27 -16.31
N PRO A 5 -38.04 34.14 -16.22
CA PRO A 5 -37.54 34.88 -17.37
C PRO A 5 -36.82 33.96 -18.36
N ALA A 6 -36.75 34.39 -19.62
CA ALA A 6 -36.10 33.60 -20.67
C ALA A 6 -34.60 33.37 -20.37
N GLY A 7 -34.15 32.13 -20.58
CA GLY A 7 -32.75 31.73 -20.37
C GLY A 7 -32.42 31.29 -18.95
N GLU A 8 -33.32 31.48 -17.99
CA GLU A 8 -33.16 30.95 -16.64
C GLU A 8 -33.70 29.53 -16.52
N GLU A 9 -33.07 28.74 -15.64
CA GLU A 9 -33.52 27.40 -15.28
C GLU A 9 -34.23 27.40 -13.92
N ILE A 10 -33.80 28.28 -13.01
CA ILE A 10 -34.31 28.40 -11.64
C ILE A 10 -34.64 29.87 -11.39
N TYR A 11 -35.88 30.17 -11.00
CA TYR A 11 -36.30 31.53 -10.69
C TYR A 11 -37.06 31.57 -9.37
N CYS A 12 -36.40 32.08 -8.33
CA CYS A 12 -36.96 32.22 -6.99
C CYS A 12 -36.47 33.50 -6.29
N ASP A 13 -37.20 33.95 -5.27
CA ASP A 13 -36.83 35.10 -4.46
C ASP A 13 -36.15 34.72 -3.13
N VAL A 14 -35.87 35.72 -2.28
CA VAL A 14 -35.20 35.54 -0.98
C VAL A 14 -35.94 34.61 0.00
N TYR A 15 -37.22 34.30 -0.27
CA TYR A 15 -38.05 33.41 0.55
C TYR A 15 -38.24 32.03 -0.12
N GLY A 16 -37.58 31.77 -1.24
CA GLY A 16 -37.73 30.53 -2.01
C GLY A 16 -39.11 30.40 -2.69
N ARG A 17 -39.79 31.53 -2.93
CA ARG A 17 -41.05 31.55 -3.68
C ARG A 17 -40.78 31.42 -5.17
N VAL A 18 -41.75 30.92 -5.93
CA VAL A 18 -41.66 30.77 -7.39
C VAL A 18 -42.82 31.50 -8.07
N LYS A 19 -42.70 31.71 -9.39
CA LYS A 19 -43.83 32.14 -10.23
C LYS A 19 -44.39 30.97 -11.02
N LEU A 20 -45.69 31.03 -11.27
CA LEU A 20 -46.46 29.96 -11.89
C LEU A 20 -47.27 30.47 -13.10
N GLN A 21 -47.43 29.62 -14.10
CA GLN A 21 -48.47 29.71 -15.12
C GLN A 21 -49.57 28.71 -14.75
N PHE A 22 -50.81 29.20 -14.61
CA PHE A 22 -51.98 28.35 -14.37
C PHE A 22 -52.56 27.83 -15.70
N PRO A 23 -53.07 26.59 -15.75
CA PRO A 23 -53.61 26.03 -17.00
C PRO A 23 -54.83 26.78 -17.56
N TRP A 24 -55.58 27.48 -16.71
CA TRP A 24 -56.75 28.28 -17.10
C TRP A 24 -56.40 29.72 -17.49
N ASP A 25 -55.19 30.17 -17.21
CA ASP A 25 -54.73 31.50 -17.60
C ASP A 25 -54.33 31.50 -19.08
N ARG A 26 -55.12 32.23 -19.87
CA ARG A 26 -54.96 32.38 -21.33
C ARG A 26 -54.24 33.68 -21.71
N TYR A 27 -53.97 34.56 -20.75
CA TYR A 27 -53.37 35.87 -20.97
C TYR A 27 -51.89 35.91 -20.59
N GLY A 28 -51.47 35.09 -19.62
CA GLY A 28 -50.07 34.94 -19.26
C GLY A 28 -49.21 34.40 -20.41
N ALA A 29 -48.01 34.93 -20.54
CA ALA A 29 -47.05 34.55 -21.56
C ALA A 29 -46.10 33.41 -21.13
N SER A 30 -46.43 32.72 -20.03
CA SER A 30 -45.57 31.70 -19.39
C SER A 30 -44.18 32.21 -19.03
N ASP A 31 -44.11 33.44 -18.51
CA ASP A 31 -42.87 34.15 -18.17
C ASP A 31 -42.88 34.62 -16.71
N ASP A 32 -41.94 35.49 -16.34
CA ASP A 32 -41.84 36.05 -15.00
C ASP A 32 -42.95 37.07 -14.67
N GLN A 33 -43.91 37.35 -15.56
CA GLN A 33 -45.05 38.23 -15.28
C GLN A 33 -46.36 37.45 -15.11
N SER A 34 -46.37 36.14 -15.33
CA SER A 34 -47.58 35.29 -15.27
C SER A 34 -48.28 35.24 -13.90
N SER A 35 -47.59 35.50 -12.79
CA SER A 35 -48.23 35.51 -11.45
C SER A 35 -47.44 36.27 -10.40
N CYS A 36 -48.04 36.42 -9.23
CA CYS A 36 -47.38 36.86 -8.01
C CYS A 36 -46.37 35.79 -7.52
N TRP A 37 -45.59 36.15 -6.49
CA TRP A 37 -44.69 35.20 -5.83
C TRP A 37 -45.47 34.22 -4.95
N VAL A 38 -45.40 32.93 -5.29
CA VAL A 38 -46.13 31.86 -4.60
C VAL A 38 -45.19 31.09 -3.67
N ARG A 39 -45.59 30.93 -2.40
CA ARG A 39 -44.82 30.13 -1.40
C ARG A 39 -44.83 28.65 -1.75
N VAL A 40 -43.73 27.97 -1.43
CA VAL A 40 -43.54 26.54 -1.69
C VAL A 40 -43.37 25.78 -0.39
N SER A 41 -44.29 24.84 -0.13
CA SER A 41 -44.19 23.89 0.96
C SER A 41 -42.90 23.07 0.87
N GLN A 42 -42.25 22.86 2.01
CA GLN A 42 -41.03 22.06 2.15
C GLN A 42 -41.28 20.87 3.08
N GLY A 43 -40.51 19.79 2.92
CA GLY A 43 -40.64 18.61 3.77
C GLY A 43 -40.28 18.86 5.24
N TRP A 44 -39.43 19.86 5.52
CA TRP A 44 -39.10 20.32 6.87
C TRP A 44 -38.62 21.77 6.81
N ALA A 45 -39.22 22.70 7.55
CA ALA A 45 -38.83 24.11 7.57
C ALA A 45 -38.76 24.65 9.02
N GLY A 46 -37.56 25.00 9.48
CA GLY A 46 -37.31 25.61 10.79
C GLY A 46 -36.48 26.90 10.69
N GLY A 47 -36.16 27.51 11.83
CA GLY A 47 -35.35 28.73 11.89
C GLY A 47 -33.90 28.46 11.48
N GLN A 48 -33.59 28.60 10.18
CA GLN A 48 -32.27 28.35 9.55
C GLN A 48 -31.85 26.87 9.43
N TYR A 49 -32.80 25.93 9.51
CA TYR A 49 -32.55 24.50 9.26
C TYR A 49 -33.76 23.86 8.57
N GLY A 50 -33.54 22.72 7.89
CA GLY A 50 -34.61 21.98 7.21
C GLY A 50 -34.19 21.46 5.84
N LEU A 51 -35.20 21.14 5.02
CA LEU A 51 -35.04 20.71 3.63
C LEU A 51 -35.45 21.86 2.71
N ILE A 52 -34.65 22.10 1.67
CA ILE A 52 -35.00 23.04 0.62
C ILE A 52 -34.72 22.42 -0.75
N ALA A 53 -35.76 22.36 -1.58
CA ALA A 53 -35.62 21.99 -2.98
C ALA A 53 -36.46 22.97 -3.80
N ILE A 54 -35.85 23.92 -4.50
CA ILE A 54 -36.62 24.91 -5.26
C ILE A 54 -37.19 24.26 -6.54
N PRO A 55 -38.50 24.40 -6.85
CA PRO A 55 -39.04 24.00 -8.15
C PRO A 55 -38.33 24.76 -9.27
N ARG A 56 -37.88 24.06 -10.32
CA ARG A 56 -37.26 24.69 -11.50
C ARG A 56 -38.32 25.07 -12.53
N ILE A 57 -37.98 25.99 -13.43
CA ILE A 57 -38.84 26.38 -14.55
C ILE A 57 -39.21 25.13 -15.37
N GLY A 58 -40.48 25.01 -15.73
CA GLY A 58 -41.03 23.83 -16.41
C GLY A 58 -41.51 22.71 -15.48
N HIS A 59 -41.17 22.72 -14.18
CA HIS A 59 -41.69 21.72 -13.25
C HIS A 59 -43.20 21.88 -13.04
N GLU A 60 -43.89 20.75 -12.90
CA GLU A 60 -45.28 20.70 -12.46
C GLU A 60 -45.36 20.73 -10.92
N VAL A 61 -46.31 21.50 -10.41
CA VAL A 61 -46.54 21.70 -8.97
C VAL A 61 -48.02 21.65 -8.67
N ILE A 62 -48.36 21.12 -7.49
CA ILE A 62 -49.71 21.15 -6.95
C ILE A 62 -49.88 22.45 -6.18
N VAL A 63 -50.88 23.24 -6.57
CA VAL A 63 -51.23 24.51 -5.92
C VAL A 63 -52.51 24.33 -5.12
N SER A 64 -52.46 24.71 -3.85
CA SER A 64 -53.64 24.90 -3.00
C SER A 64 -53.88 26.40 -2.80
N PHE A 65 -55.07 26.75 -2.33
CA PHE A 65 -55.49 28.12 -2.09
C PHE A 65 -55.87 28.25 -0.62
N LEU A 66 -55.26 29.20 0.09
CA LEU A 66 -55.52 29.40 1.53
C LEU A 66 -56.97 29.82 1.72
N GLU A 67 -57.70 29.12 2.60
CA GLU A 67 -59.15 29.32 2.79
C GLU A 67 -59.99 29.21 1.50
N GLY A 68 -59.44 28.59 0.45
CA GLY A 68 -60.08 28.50 -0.87
C GLY A 68 -60.02 29.79 -1.71
N ASP A 69 -59.27 30.81 -1.27
CA ASP A 69 -59.14 32.09 -1.97
C ASP A 69 -58.17 32.00 -3.17
N PRO A 70 -58.64 32.17 -4.43
CA PRO A 70 -57.80 32.14 -5.62
C PRO A 70 -56.63 33.15 -5.60
N ASP A 71 -56.77 34.24 -4.84
CA ASP A 71 -55.75 35.29 -4.72
C ASP A 71 -54.65 34.94 -3.71
N GLN A 72 -54.78 33.82 -2.98
CA GLN A 72 -53.82 33.34 -2.00
C GLN A 72 -53.28 31.92 -2.34
N PRO A 73 -52.59 31.76 -3.48
CA PRO A 73 -52.02 30.48 -3.87
C PRO A 73 -50.84 30.08 -2.97
N ILE A 74 -50.68 28.78 -2.76
CA ILE A 74 -49.53 28.14 -2.11
C ILE A 74 -49.23 26.80 -2.78
N VAL A 75 -47.97 26.54 -3.12
CA VAL A 75 -47.55 25.24 -3.66
C VAL A 75 -47.46 24.24 -2.52
N THR A 76 -48.18 23.12 -2.60
CA THR A 76 -48.28 22.09 -1.56
C THR A 76 -47.72 20.74 -1.96
N GLY A 77 -47.41 20.53 -3.24
CA GLY A 77 -46.87 19.26 -3.72
C GLY A 77 -46.22 19.35 -5.09
N ARG A 78 -45.65 18.23 -5.54
CA ARG A 78 -44.99 18.06 -6.83
C ARG A 78 -45.30 16.69 -7.38
N THR A 79 -45.35 16.60 -8.70
CA THR A 79 -45.65 15.36 -9.41
C THR A 79 -44.64 15.17 -10.54
N PHE A 80 -44.34 13.92 -10.83
CA PHE A 80 -43.77 13.54 -12.12
C PHE A 80 -44.91 13.42 -13.14
N HIS A 81 -44.60 13.70 -14.40
CA HIS A 81 -45.54 13.66 -15.51
C HIS A 81 -44.85 13.11 -16.77
N ALA A 82 -45.58 12.86 -17.86
CA ALA A 82 -45.03 12.29 -19.08
C ALA A 82 -43.83 13.08 -19.66
N THR A 83 -43.79 14.40 -19.43
CA THR A 83 -42.70 15.30 -19.87
C THR A 83 -41.66 15.58 -18.78
N ASN A 84 -41.91 15.14 -17.54
CA ASN A 84 -40.97 15.21 -16.42
C ASN A 84 -40.95 13.83 -15.74
N PRO A 85 -40.26 12.84 -16.34
CA PRO A 85 -40.28 11.46 -15.86
C PRO A 85 -39.48 11.30 -14.56
N THR A 86 -39.72 10.18 -13.87
CA THR A 86 -38.97 9.80 -12.67
C THR A 86 -37.49 9.54 -12.98
N PRO A 87 -36.57 9.72 -12.00
CA PRO A 87 -35.12 9.53 -12.21
C PRO A 87 -34.70 8.13 -12.68
N TYR A 88 -35.55 7.13 -12.41
CA TYR A 88 -35.45 5.76 -12.92
C TYR A 88 -36.79 5.32 -13.48
N VAL A 89 -36.75 4.43 -14.48
CA VAL A 89 -37.95 3.89 -15.14
C VAL A 89 -38.77 3.07 -14.16
N LEU A 90 -40.07 3.33 -14.11
CA LEU A 90 -41.05 2.58 -13.32
C LEU A 90 -41.97 1.76 -14.26
N PRO A 91 -42.45 0.57 -13.85
CA PRO A 91 -42.31 -0.05 -12.53
C PRO A 91 -41.02 -0.88 -12.31
N GLU A 92 -40.08 -0.85 -13.26
CA GLU A 92 -38.84 -1.66 -13.20
C GLU A 92 -38.04 -1.41 -11.91
N HIS A 93 -37.89 -0.15 -11.50
CA HIS A 93 -37.14 0.24 -10.30
C HIS A 93 -38.03 0.58 -9.10
N LYS A 94 -39.15 -0.13 -8.93
CA LYS A 94 -40.14 0.13 -7.86
C LYS A 94 -39.61 -0.04 -6.42
N THR A 95 -38.49 -0.73 -6.23
CA THR A 95 -37.83 -0.98 -4.95
C THR A 95 -36.75 0.06 -4.61
N LYS A 96 -36.56 1.07 -5.46
CA LYS A 96 -35.51 2.06 -5.29
C LYS A 96 -36.05 3.40 -4.77
N MET A 97 -35.48 3.89 -3.69
CA MET A 97 -35.67 5.25 -3.17
C MET A 97 -34.51 6.16 -3.62
N VAL A 98 -34.82 7.41 -4.00
CA VAL A 98 -33.83 8.32 -4.61
C VAL A 98 -34.01 9.76 -4.15
N LEU A 99 -32.90 10.38 -3.77
CA LEU A 99 -32.72 11.82 -3.70
C LEU A 99 -31.65 12.21 -4.72
N ARG A 100 -32.07 12.71 -5.89
CA ARG A 100 -31.18 13.12 -6.99
C ARG A 100 -31.35 14.60 -7.29
N SER A 101 -30.23 15.33 -7.42
CA SER A 101 -30.19 16.71 -7.92
C SER A 101 -29.94 16.73 -9.43
N ASP A 102 -29.97 17.90 -10.04
CA ASP A 102 -29.54 18.09 -11.43
C ASP A 102 -28.57 19.27 -11.50
N THR A 103 -27.48 19.17 -12.25
CA THR A 103 -26.47 20.24 -12.34
C THR A 103 -27.08 21.45 -13.03
N HIS A 104 -27.20 22.57 -12.32
CA HIS A 104 -27.68 23.82 -12.91
C HIS A 104 -26.71 24.33 -13.99
N GLN A 105 -27.23 24.70 -15.17
CA GLN A 105 -26.43 25.18 -16.31
C GLN A 105 -25.26 24.23 -16.69
N GLY A 106 -25.47 22.92 -16.54
CA GLY A 106 -24.47 21.92 -16.88
C GLY A 106 -25.08 20.53 -17.03
N SER A 107 -24.23 19.50 -17.04
CA SER A 107 -24.67 18.11 -17.05
C SER A 107 -24.19 17.38 -15.80
N GLY A 108 -24.96 16.38 -15.38
CA GLY A 108 -24.64 15.52 -14.23
C GLY A 108 -25.56 15.75 -13.04
N PHE A 109 -25.27 15.06 -11.94
CA PHE A 109 -26.15 15.02 -10.77
C PHE A 109 -25.41 14.63 -9.50
N ASN A 110 -25.92 15.04 -8.35
CA ASN A 110 -25.57 14.41 -7.07
C ASN A 110 -26.72 13.46 -6.69
N GLU A 111 -26.40 12.33 -6.05
CA GLU A 111 -27.42 11.35 -5.67
C GLU A 111 -27.11 10.68 -4.33
N LEU A 112 -28.16 10.48 -3.54
CA LEU A 112 -28.26 9.44 -2.53
C LEU A 112 -29.41 8.51 -2.91
N SER A 113 -29.13 7.22 -3.12
CA SER A 113 -30.18 6.23 -3.40
C SER A 113 -30.03 4.96 -2.57
N PHE A 114 -31.17 4.29 -2.38
CA PHE A 114 -31.33 3.06 -1.60
C PHE A 114 -32.07 2.04 -2.47
N GLU A 115 -31.48 0.87 -2.67
CA GLU A 115 -32.09 -0.30 -3.29
C GLU A 115 -32.53 -1.26 -2.19
N ASP A 116 -33.82 -1.62 -2.17
CA ASP A 116 -34.43 -2.48 -1.15
C ASP A 116 -34.83 -3.87 -1.70
N GLU A 117 -34.46 -4.21 -2.95
CA GLU A 117 -34.65 -5.56 -3.47
C GLU A 117 -33.80 -6.59 -2.67
N SER A 118 -34.47 -7.61 -2.14
CA SER A 118 -33.86 -8.63 -1.29
C SER A 118 -32.65 -9.30 -1.96
N GLY A 119 -31.51 -9.33 -1.26
CA GLY A 119 -30.25 -9.90 -1.76
C GLY A 119 -29.53 -9.02 -2.78
N ARG A 120 -30.03 -7.80 -3.05
CA ARG A 120 -29.44 -6.80 -3.94
C ARG A 120 -29.39 -5.42 -3.30
N GLU A 121 -29.52 -5.37 -1.97
CA GLU A 121 -29.59 -4.14 -1.19
C GLU A 121 -28.34 -3.28 -1.42
N ASN A 122 -28.54 -1.99 -1.63
CA ASN A 122 -27.44 -1.08 -1.92
C ASN A 122 -27.75 0.35 -1.49
N ILE A 123 -26.76 1.00 -0.89
CA ILE A 123 -26.74 2.46 -0.75
C ILE A 123 -25.72 3.00 -1.75
N HIS A 124 -26.15 3.96 -2.58
CA HIS A 124 -25.28 4.64 -3.53
C HIS A 124 -25.20 6.13 -3.18
N ILE A 125 -23.97 6.63 -3.08
CA ILE A 125 -23.67 8.05 -2.91
C ILE A 125 -22.84 8.49 -4.11
N HIS A 126 -23.36 9.44 -4.88
CA HIS A 126 -22.70 10.04 -6.02
C HIS A 126 -22.49 11.53 -5.79
N ALA A 127 -21.24 11.98 -5.89
CA ALA A 127 -20.88 13.39 -5.94
C ALA A 127 -20.41 13.73 -7.36
N GLN A 128 -21.03 14.72 -7.99
CA GLN A 128 -20.69 15.13 -9.35
C GLN A 128 -19.27 15.71 -9.46
N LYS A 129 -18.75 16.26 -8.35
CA LYS A 129 -17.43 16.92 -8.31
C LYS A 129 -16.71 16.61 -7.00
N ASP A 130 -16.98 17.40 -5.95
CA ASP A 130 -16.28 17.31 -4.68
C ASP A 130 -17.20 16.67 -3.62
N MET A 131 -16.68 15.71 -2.84
CA MET A 131 -17.34 15.17 -1.65
C MET A 131 -16.54 15.57 -0.40
N SER A 132 -17.15 16.35 0.49
CA SER A 132 -16.55 16.74 1.76
C SER A 132 -17.30 16.09 2.93
N VAL A 133 -16.55 15.47 3.85
CA VAL A 133 -17.11 14.88 5.07
C VAL A 133 -16.38 15.48 6.28
N LYS A 134 -17.14 16.13 7.17
CA LYS A 134 -16.62 16.71 8.42
C LYS A 134 -17.24 15.99 9.61
N ILE A 135 -16.39 15.33 10.39
CA ILE A 135 -16.78 14.68 11.66
C ILE A 135 -16.12 15.46 12.80
N LEU A 136 -16.93 15.90 13.77
CA LEU A 136 -16.43 16.68 14.92
C LEU A 136 -15.88 15.81 16.06
N HIS A 137 -16.26 14.52 16.09
CA HIS A 137 -15.85 13.57 17.12
C HIS A 137 -15.36 12.28 16.45
N ASP A 138 -16.11 11.19 16.54
CA ASP A 138 -15.68 9.88 16.05
C ASP A 138 -16.31 9.49 14.72
N MET A 139 -15.50 8.94 13.82
CA MET A 139 -15.97 8.18 12.66
C MET A 139 -15.67 6.70 12.90
N THR A 140 -16.72 5.88 12.95
CA THR A 140 -16.58 4.43 13.01
C THR A 140 -17.01 3.82 11.68
N LYS A 141 -16.13 3.02 11.09
CA LYS A 141 -16.42 2.24 9.87
C LYS A 141 -16.16 0.76 10.16
N ARG A 142 -17.21 -0.04 10.11
CA ARG A 142 -17.15 -1.51 10.17
C ARG A 142 -17.66 -2.07 8.85
N VAL A 143 -16.92 -3.00 8.27
CA VAL A 143 -17.31 -3.74 7.07
C VAL A 143 -17.06 -5.21 7.33
N ASP A 144 -18.12 -6.02 7.29
CA ASP A 144 -18.05 -7.44 7.66
C ASP A 144 -17.47 -8.34 6.54
N SER A 145 -17.43 -7.85 5.30
CA SER A 145 -16.84 -8.58 4.17
C SER A 145 -15.62 -7.88 3.59
N SER A 146 -15.80 -6.95 2.62
CA SER A 146 -14.70 -6.42 1.81
C SER A 146 -14.81 -4.92 1.59
N VAL A 147 -13.67 -4.24 1.52
CA VAL A 147 -13.54 -2.83 1.10
C VAL A 147 -12.69 -2.78 -0.15
N VAL A 148 -13.13 -2.00 -1.14
CA VAL A 148 -12.36 -1.66 -2.34
C VAL A 148 -12.32 -0.14 -2.45
N GLU A 149 -11.12 0.40 -2.58
CA GLU A 149 -10.86 1.83 -2.72
C GLU A 149 -9.89 2.07 -3.87
N SER A 150 -10.19 3.07 -4.71
CA SER A 150 -9.37 3.44 -5.86
C SER A 150 -9.28 4.96 -5.93
N ILE A 151 -8.04 5.48 -5.90
CA ILE A 151 -7.73 6.90 -5.95
C ILE A 151 -6.99 7.14 -7.27
N GLY A 152 -7.53 8.00 -8.13
CA GLY A 152 -6.96 8.29 -9.45
C GLY A 152 -5.71 9.16 -9.41
N GLU A 153 -5.58 9.99 -8.37
CA GLU A 153 -4.46 10.93 -8.19
C GLU A 153 -3.75 10.63 -6.87
N ASN A 154 -3.91 11.50 -5.86
CA ASN A 154 -3.16 11.43 -4.61
C ASN A 154 -4.06 11.08 -3.41
N GLN A 155 -3.57 10.20 -2.55
CA GLN A 155 -4.11 9.98 -1.20
C GLN A 155 -3.12 10.56 -0.19
N ASN A 156 -3.55 11.55 0.60
CA ASN A 156 -2.76 12.09 1.71
C ASN A 156 -3.42 11.73 3.04
N THR A 157 -2.63 11.26 4.01
CA THR A 157 -3.12 10.87 5.33
C THR A 157 -2.20 11.44 6.40
N GLU A 158 -2.74 12.28 7.27
CA GLU A 158 -2.05 12.83 8.43
C GLU A 158 -2.62 12.22 9.72
N ILE A 159 -1.74 11.68 10.56
CA ILE A 159 -2.12 11.02 11.81
C ILE A 159 -1.31 11.64 12.94
N GLY A 160 -1.96 12.47 13.76
CA GLY A 160 -1.28 13.23 14.81
C GLY A 160 -0.81 12.41 16.02
N LYS A 161 -1.21 11.13 16.14
CA LYS A 161 -0.80 10.25 17.23
C LYS A 161 -0.33 8.89 16.71
N HIS A 162 -1.21 7.89 16.74
CA HIS A 162 -0.84 6.50 16.43
C HIS A 162 -1.63 5.99 15.22
N HIS A 163 -0.91 5.35 14.30
CA HIS A 163 -1.50 4.51 13.27
C HIS A 163 -1.19 3.05 13.59
N GLN A 164 -2.23 2.23 13.70
CA GLN A 164 -2.08 0.79 13.88
C GLN A 164 -2.76 0.07 12.73
N HIS A 165 -1.95 -0.64 11.95
CA HIS A 165 -2.42 -1.50 10.85
C HIS A 165 -2.07 -2.94 11.20
N ARG A 166 -3.08 -3.74 11.52
CA ARG A 166 -2.92 -5.18 11.78
C ARG A 166 -3.54 -5.98 10.65
N VAL A 167 -2.72 -6.80 10.00
CA VAL A 167 -3.16 -7.73 8.97
C VAL A 167 -3.00 -9.15 9.50
N GLY A 168 -4.10 -9.90 9.60
CA GLY A 168 -4.07 -11.30 10.03
C GLY A 168 -3.69 -12.28 8.90
N GLY A 169 -3.87 -11.86 7.65
CA GLY A 169 -3.47 -12.60 6.46
C GLY A 169 -2.16 -12.06 5.88
N ASN A 170 -2.15 -11.77 4.58
CA ASN A 170 -0.96 -11.29 3.87
C ASN A 170 -1.14 -9.81 3.47
N MET A 171 -0.04 -9.05 3.45
CA MET A 171 0.01 -7.67 2.96
C MET A 171 1.03 -7.57 1.82
N ASN A 172 0.59 -7.03 0.68
CA ASN A 172 1.44 -6.78 -0.47
C ASN A 172 1.45 -5.28 -0.77
N LEU A 173 2.63 -4.66 -0.68
CA LEU A 173 2.83 -3.25 -0.97
C LEU A 173 3.75 -3.10 -2.18
N THR A 174 3.24 -2.49 -3.25
CA THR A 174 3.99 -2.18 -4.46
C THR A 174 4.07 -0.68 -4.64
N VAL A 175 5.27 -0.14 -4.84
CA VAL A 175 5.55 1.29 -5.02
C VAL A 175 6.32 1.50 -6.33
N GLY A 176 5.65 2.03 -7.36
CA GLY A 176 6.19 2.17 -8.72
C GLY A 176 5.15 1.96 -9.83
N GLY A 177 5.54 2.13 -11.08
CA GLY A 177 4.73 2.20 -12.31
C GLY A 177 3.90 0.95 -12.66
N GLN A 178 3.07 1.10 -13.70
CA GLN A 178 2.01 0.17 -14.15
C GLN A 178 2.46 -1.31 -14.21
N GLY A 179 2.02 -2.09 -13.23
CA GLY A 179 1.98 -3.55 -13.31
C GLY A 179 3.27 -4.30 -12.96
N LEU A 180 3.26 -5.61 -13.26
CA LEU A 180 4.26 -6.60 -12.84
C LEU A 180 5.61 -6.53 -13.60
N GLY A 181 5.89 -5.46 -14.36
CA GLY A 181 7.09 -5.37 -15.22
C GLY A 181 8.41 -5.54 -14.45
N LEU A 182 8.45 -5.08 -13.20
CA LEU A 182 9.60 -5.25 -12.31
C LEU A 182 9.68 -6.65 -11.69
N LEU A 183 8.55 -7.32 -11.43
CA LEU A 183 8.58 -8.70 -10.97
C LEU A 183 9.31 -9.58 -11.98
N GLY A 184 9.14 -9.34 -13.29
CA GLY A 184 9.91 -9.99 -14.36
C GLY A 184 11.43 -9.95 -14.14
N GLY A 185 11.99 -8.79 -13.78
CA GLY A 185 13.41 -8.62 -13.48
C GLY A 185 13.82 -9.19 -12.11
N LEU A 186 12.98 -9.01 -11.09
CA LEU A 186 13.19 -9.57 -9.76
C LEU A 186 13.14 -11.10 -9.75
N PHE A 187 12.35 -11.74 -10.62
CA PHE A 187 12.22 -13.20 -10.64
C PHE A 187 13.54 -13.89 -10.96
N SER A 188 14.36 -13.32 -11.84
CA SER A 188 15.71 -13.84 -12.11
C SER A 188 16.60 -13.77 -10.86
N LEU A 189 16.45 -12.71 -10.07
CA LEU A 189 17.18 -12.49 -8.82
C LEU A 189 16.66 -13.40 -7.69
N ILE A 190 15.34 -13.60 -7.60
CA ILE A 190 14.68 -14.53 -6.67
C ILE A 190 15.06 -15.96 -7.01
N ALA A 191 15.07 -16.35 -8.29
CA ALA A 191 15.47 -17.68 -8.74
C ALA A 191 16.97 -17.96 -8.46
N ASN A 192 17.84 -16.98 -8.70
CA ASN A 192 19.26 -17.08 -8.34
C ASN A 192 19.45 -17.13 -6.81
N SER A 193 18.63 -16.37 -6.06
CA SER A 193 18.60 -16.44 -4.60
C SER A 193 18.21 -17.82 -4.14
N GLY A 194 17.10 -18.40 -4.64
CA GLY A 194 16.65 -19.74 -4.28
C GLY A 194 17.74 -20.79 -4.48
N LYS A 195 18.44 -20.76 -5.62
CA LYS A 195 19.55 -21.68 -5.90
C LYS A 195 20.71 -21.52 -4.93
N PHE A 196 21.08 -20.28 -4.61
CA PHE A 196 22.10 -20.00 -3.60
C PHE A 196 21.67 -20.47 -2.21
N MET A 197 20.43 -20.16 -1.80
CA MET A 197 19.87 -20.54 -0.51
C MET A 197 19.85 -22.05 -0.32
N LYS A 198 19.44 -22.82 -1.34
CA LYS A 198 19.43 -24.30 -1.29
C LYS A 198 20.83 -24.89 -1.14
N LYS A 199 21.83 -24.27 -1.79
CA LYS A 199 23.22 -24.71 -1.70
C LYS A 199 23.79 -24.50 -0.31
N GLU A 200 23.44 -23.40 0.35
CA GLU A 200 23.94 -23.08 1.68
C GLU A 200 23.11 -23.71 2.81
N SER A 201 21.79 -23.87 2.65
CA SER A 201 20.92 -24.53 3.64
C SER A 201 21.33 -25.98 3.91
N ALA A 202 21.70 -26.71 2.85
CA ALA A 202 22.19 -28.08 2.95
C ALA A 202 23.50 -28.23 3.75
N LYS A 203 24.21 -27.14 4.03
CA LYS A 203 25.42 -27.13 4.87
C LYS A 203 25.15 -26.80 6.33
N VAL A 204 24.04 -26.11 6.62
CA VAL A 204 23.65 -25.69 7.98
C VAL A 204 22.89 -26.80 8.71
N GLY A 205 22.16 -27.67 7.99
CA GLY A 205 21.51 -28.86 8.57
C GLY A 205 20.31 -28.57 9.48
N GLU A 206 19.78 -27.34 9.46
CA GLU A 206 18.59 -26.94 10.22
C GLU A 206 17.31 -27.16 9.38
N PRO A 207 16.38 -28.06 9.79
CA PRO A 207 15.21 -28.43 8.98
C PRO A 207 14.31 -27.25 8.57
N GLY A 208 14.22 -26.21 9.42
CA GLY A 208 13.44 -25.01 9.13
C GLY A 208 14.03 -24.12 8.03
N VAL A 209 15.36 -24.17 7.84
CA VAL A 209 16.08 -23.38 6.82
C VAL A 209 16.00 -24.07 5.46
N GLU A 210 16.10 -25.40 5.42
CA GLU A 210 15.96 -26.19 4.18
C GLU A 210 14.55 -26.09 3.60
N GLN A 211 13.52 -26.24 4.45
CA GLN A 211 12.13 -26.10 4.03
C GLN A 211 11.84 -24.69 3.46
N PHE A 212 12.35 -23.64 4.12
CA PHE A 212 12.21 -22.27 3.63
C PHE A 212 12.91 -22.04 2.29
N ALA A 213 14.12 -22.57 2.11
CA ALA A 213 14.86 -22.48 0.86
C ALA A 213 14.14 -23.20 -0.29
N ASP A 214 13.52 -24.35 -0.02
CA ASP A 214 12.72 -25.07 -1.01
C ASP A 214 11.45 -24.31 -1.41
N ASP A 215 10.78 -23.67 -0.46
CA ASP A 215 9.57 -22.89 -0.76
C ASP A 215 9.87 -21.64 -1.59
N ILE A 216 10.97 -20.91 -1.33
CA ILE A 216 11.38 -19.79 -2.19
C ILE A 216 11.83 -20.25 -3.58
N ASN A 217 12.49 -21.41 -3.71
CA ASN A 217 12.84 -21.97 -5.01
C ASN A 217 11.60 -22.25 -5.88
N LYS A 218 10.51 -22.72 -5.27
CA LYS A 218 9.23 -22.94 -5.98
C LYS A 218 8.61 -21.63 -6.46
N VAL A 219 8.75 -20.54 -5.70
CA VAL A 219 8.30 -19.19 -6.11
C VAL A 219 9.02 -18.71 -7.37
N GLY A 220 10.34 -18.93 -7.45
CA GLY A 220 11.14 -18.60 -8.64
C GLY A 220 10.71 -19.38 -9.89
N ALA A 221 10.23 -20.61 -9.74
CA ALA A 221 9.74 -21.45 -10.83
C ALA A 221 8.29 -21.11 -11.27
N ALA A 222 7.43 -20.68 -10.34
CA ALA A 222 6.05 -20.26 -10.65
C ALA A 222 5.97 -18.90 -11.36
N ALA A 223 7.07 -18.15 -11.40
CA ALA A 223 7.19 -16.85 -12.05
C ALA A 223 6.87 -16.88 -13.56
N GLU A 224 7.23 -17.95 -14.26
CA GLU A 224 6.99 -18.09 -15.71
C GLU A 224 5.49 -18.09 -16.06
N THR A 225 4.62 -18.45 -15.12
CA THR A 225 3.16 -18.54 -15.33
C THR A 225 2.41 -17.27 -14.91
N MET A 226 3.02 -16.35 -14.16
CA MET A 226 2.32 -15.26 -13.46
C MET A 226 2.28 -13.91 -14.18
N SER A 227 3.09 -13.70 -15.22
CA SER A 227 3.19 -12.38 -15.88
C SER A 227 1.91 -11.93 -16.61
N LEU A 228 0.90 -12.79 -16.79
CA LEU A 228 -0.20 -12.57 -17.74
C LEU A 228 -1.52 -12.10 -17.11
N THR A 229 -1.75 -12.26 -15.81
CA THR A 229 -3.12 -12.16 -15.26
C THR A 229 -3.40 -10.93 -14.36
N ALA A 230 -2.38 -10.26 -13.80
CA ALA A 230 -2.62 -9.16 -12.83
C ALA A 230 -2.40 -7.73 -13.39
N GLY A 231 -1.73 -7.58 -14.54
CA GLY A 231 -1.32 -6.27 -15.06
C GLY A 231 -2.43 -5.39 -15.66
N LYS A 232 -3.63 -5.94 -15.90
CA LYS A 232 -4.78 -5.21 -16.51
C LYS A 232 -5.84 -4.78 -15.50
N SER A 233 -5.64 -5.03 -14.21
CA SER A 233 -6.78 -5.29 -13.31
C SER A 233 -7.45 -4.08 -12.64
N PHE A 234 -6.87 -2.88 -12.67
CA PHE A 234 -7.46 -1.70 -11.98
C PHE A 234 -7.89 -0.56 -12.90
N THR A 235 -7.29 -0.42 -14.09
CA THR A 235 -7.59 0.67 -15.03
C THR A 235 -8.85 0.42 -15.86
N ASP A 236 -9.26 -0.84 -16.02
CA ASP A 236 -10.39 -1.24 -16.88
C ASP A 236 -11.74 -1.27 -16.15
N ALA A 237 -11.76 -0.96 -14.84
CA ALA A 237 -12.99 -0.84 -14.08
C ALA A 237 -13.68 0.49 -14.45
N GLY A 238 -14.41 0.49 -15.56
CA GLY A 238 -15.41 1.51 -15.84
C GLY A 238 -16.38 1.68 -14.66
N GLY A 239 -16.98 2.87 -14.58
CA GLY A 239 -17.84 3.42 -13.51
C GLY A 239 -18.32 2.47 -12.41
N PHE A 240 -18.12 2.90 -11.16
CA PHE A 240 -18.51 2.27 -9.89
C PHE A 240 -19.93 1.65 -9.89
N LYS A 241 -20.07 0.44 -10.46
CA LYS A 241 -21.23 -0.45 -10.25
C LYS A 241 -20.78 -1.63 -9.39
N SER A 242 -21.71 -2.25 -8.67
CA SER A 242 -21.50 -3.48 -7.88
C SER A 242 -20.60 -4.53 -8.59
N LYS A 243 -20.73 -4.66 -9.92
CA LYS A 243 -19.87 -5.53 -10.74
C LYS A 243 -18.39 -5.13 -10.77
N ALA A 244 -18.05 -3.84 -10.80
CA ALA A 244 -16.66 -3.38 -10.77
C ALA A 244 -16.01 -3.62 -9.40
N GLY A 245 -16.76 -3.42 -8.31
CA GLY A 245 -16.32 -3.77 -6.96
C GLY A 245 -16.11 -5.27 -6.78
N LEU A 246 -17.07 -6.11 -7.22
CA LEU A 246 -16.95 -7.57 -7.19
C LEU A 246 -15.79 -8.08 -8.07
N ASP A 247 -15.60 -7.48 -9.24
CA ASP A 247 -14.48 -7.78 -10.14
C ASP A 247 -13.13 -7.42 -9.49
N MET A 248 -13.00 -6.23 -8.89
CA MET A 248 -11.81 -5.83 -8.13
C MET A 248 -11.56 -6.73 -6.90
N VAL A 249 -12.60 -7.09 -6.13
CA VAL A 249 -12.48 -8.03 -5.00
C VAL A 249 -12.02 -9.41 -5.48
N SER A 250 -12.62 -9.96 -6.54
CA SER A 250 -12.27 -11.27 -7.07
C SER A 250 -10.82 -11.32 -7.60
N LYS A 251 -10.35 -10.23 -8.21
CA LYS A 251 -8.98 -10.07 -8.71
C LYS A 251 -7.96 -9.85 -7.59
N GLY A 252 -8.30 -9.12 -6.53
CA GLY A 252 -7.47 -9.01 -5.32
C GLY A 252 -7.37 -10.34 -4.57
N THR A 253 -8.47 -11.10 -4.52
CA THR A 253 -8.55 -12.43 -3.90
C THR A 253 -7.74 -13.46 -4.68
N SER A 254 -7.73 -13.40 -6.02
CA SER A 254 -6.95 -14.33 -6.83
C SER A 254 -5.45 -14.12 -6.68
N LEU A 255 -4.96 -12.88 -6.59
CA LEU A 255 -3.56 -12.59 -6.29
C LEU A 255 -3.17 -13.01 -4.86
N ALA A 256 -4.03 -12.73 -3.88
CA ALA A 256 -3.80 -13.15 -2.49
C ALA A 256 -3.82 -14.67 -2.31
N GLY A 257 -4.77 -15.35 -2.95
CA GLY A 257 -4.87 -16.82 -2.99
C GLY A 257 -3.69 -17.46 -3.72
N LEU A 258 -3.21 -16.85 -4.80
CA LEU A 258 -2.02 -17.29 -5.51
C LEU A 258 -0.76 -17.14 -4.66
N LEU A 259 -0.53 -15.98 -4.02
CA LEU A 259 0.60 -15.81 -3.10
C LEU A 259 0.51 -16.76 -1.90
N SER A 260 -0.69 -16.98 -1.36
CA SER A 260 -0.94 -17.97 -0.31
C SER A 260 -0.70 -19.41 -0.76
N SER A 261 -0.86 -19.71 -2.04
CA SER A 261 -0.56 -21.04 -2.62
C SER A 261 0.93 -21.25 -2.91
N LEU A 262 1.66 -20.16 -3.15
CA LEU A 262 3.09 -20.17 -3.46
C LEU A 262 3.96 -20.15 -2.19
N MET A 263 3.47 -19.59 -1.10
CA MET A 263 4.08 -19.67 0.22
C MET A 263 2.99 -20.06 1.24
N PRO A 264 2.88 -21.34 1.62
CA PRO A 264 1.85 -21.80 2.54
C PRO A 264 2.11 -21.20 3.94
N GLY A 265 1.43 -20.09 4.25
CA GLY A 265 1.54 -19.38 5.51
C GLY A 265 0.75 -18.06 5.50
N SER A 266 0.24 -17.66 6.66
CA SER A 266 -0.31 -16.31 6.87
C SER A 266 0.79 -15.39 7.45
N GLY A 267 0.63 -14.07 7.31
CA GLY A 267 1.59 -13.09 7.82
C GLY A 267 2.71 -12.72 6.85
N ILE A 268 2.56 -12.99 5.57
CA ILE A 268 3.54 -12.61 4.55
C ILE A 268 3.42 -11.10 4.29
N PHE A 269 4.53 -10.38 4.43
CA PHE A 269 4.66 -8.98 4.04
C PHE A 269 5.66 -8.85 2.89
N ASN A 270 5.18 -8.44 1.71
CA ASN A 270 6.03 -8.22 0.53
C ASN A 270 6.09 -6.72 0.20
N THR A 271 7.30 -6.20 0.00
CA THR A 271 7.55 -4.81 -0.43
C THR A 271 8.35 -4.82 -1.72
N VAL A 272 7.77 -4.24 -2.77
CA VAL A 272 8.43 -4.08 -4.07
C VAL A 272 8.56 -2.60 -4.39
N VAL A 273 9.79 -2.12 -4.57
CA VAL A 273 10.09 -0.71 -4.88
C VAL A 273 10.82 -0.63 -6.20
N GLU A 274 10.27 0.12 -7.16
CA GLU A 274 10.79 0.15 -8.53
C GLU A 274 12.05 0.99 -8.70
N LYS A 275 12.06 2.20 -8.13
CA LYS A 275 13.10 3.17 -8.42
C LYS A 275 14.08 3.34 -7.26
N PHE A 276 13.56 3.63 -6.07
CA PHE A 276 14.39 4.04 -4.96
C PHE A 276 13.69 3.78 -3.63
N ARG A 277 14.41 3.13 -2.70
CA ARG A 277 14.02 2.98 -1.30
C ARG A 277 15.11 3.59 -0.43
N SER A 278 14.72 4.43 0.53
CA SER A 278 15.61 4.97 1.55
C SER A 278 14.97 4.84 2.92
N ASP A 279 15.66 4.14 3.81
CA ASP A 279 15.25 3.98 5.20
C ASP A 279 16.21 4.82 6.07
N THR A 280 15.73 5.94 6.61
CA THR A 280 16.52 6.81 7.51
C THR A 280 16.01 6.65 8.94
N THR A 281 16.92 6.35 9.87
CA THR A 281 16.58 6.14 11.28
C THR A 281 17.29 7.18 12.16
N GLY A 282 16.53 7.88 13.00
CA GLY A 282 17.07 8.97 13.83
C GLY A 282 17.83 8.51 15.08
N ILE A 283 17.34 7.48 15.78
CA ILE A 283 17.90 7.05 17.07
C ILE A 283 18.50 5.65 16.98
N ALA A 284 17.68 4.64 16.69
CA ALA A 284 18.11 3.24 16.70
C ALA A 284 17.28 2.40 15.72
N SER A 285 17.94 1.46 15.04
CA SER A 285 17.32 0.42 14.22
C SER A 285 17.76 -0.95 14.76
N THR A 286 16.80 -1.87 14.89
CA THR A 286 17.06 -3.26 15.30
C THR A 286 16.36 -4.19 14.32
N GLU A 287 17.06 -5.23 13.90
CA GLU A 287 16.52 -6.25 13.01
C GLU A 287 16.79 -7.61 13.65
N GLN A 288 15.73 -8.36 13.90
CA GLN A 288 15.79 -9.70 14.46
C GLN A 288 15.16 -10.66 13.46
N VAL A 289 15.91 -11.70 13.09
CA VAL A 289 15.46 -12.71 12.15
C VAL A 289 15.56 -14.07 12.83
N GLY A 290 14.42 -14.72 13.04
CA GLY A 290 14.35 -15.94 13.87
C GLY A 290 14.84 -17.21 13.19
N LEU A 291 14.80 -17.28 11.86
CA LEU A 291 15.21 -18.46 11.10
C LEU A 291 16.28 -18.13 10.08
N TYR A 292 15.99 -17.21 9.14
CA TYR A 292 16.83 -17.05 7.97
C TYR A 292 16.78 -15.64 7.38
N LYS A 293 17.97 -15.05 7.17
CA LYS A 293 18.15 -13.77 6.49
C LYS A 293 19.05 -13.95 5.27
N ASN A 294 18.58 -13.51 4.11
CA ASN A 294 19.39 -13.42 2.90
C ASN A 294 19.37 -11.99 2.36
N THR A 295 20.53 -11.51 1.92
CA THR A 295 20.69 -10.19 1.30
C THR A 295 21.49 -10.36 0.02
N LEU A 296 20.80 -10.21 -1.11
CA LEU A 296 21.40 -10.27 -2.43
C LEU A 296 21.45 -8.88 -3.05
N VAL A 297 22.63 -8.46 -3.48
CA VAL A 297 22.84 -7.16 -4.13
C VAL A 297 23.40 -7.41 -5.53
N GLY A 298 22.67 -6.96 -6.56
CA GLY A 298 23.00 -7.27 -7.96
C GLY A 298 24.23 -6.55 -8.52
N HIS A 299 24.69 -5.47 -7.87
CA HIS A 299 25.84 -4.70 -8.37
C HIS A 299 26.81 -4.30 -7.25
N THR A 300 26.42 -3.37 -6.37
CA THR A 300 27.32 -2.83 -5.35
C THR A 300 26.64 -2.72 -4.01
N GLN A 301 27.28 -3.29 -2.98
CA GLN A 301 26.93 -3.09 -1.58
C GLN A 301 28.06 -2.32 -0.90
N THR A 302 27.73 -1.30 -0.13
CA THR A 302 28.69 -0.56 0.71
C THR A 302 28.18 -0.52 2.14
N LEU A 303 29.02 -0.94 3.07
CA LEU A 303 28.75 -0.88 4.51
C LEU A 303 29.80 0.03 5.15
N SER A 304 29.35 1.16 5.68
CA SER A 304 30.19 2.10 6.41
C SER A 304 29.71 2.16 7.86
N VAL A 305 30.62 1.94 8.80
CA VAL A 305 30.32 1.94 10.24
C VAL A 305 31.25 2.91 10.93
N GLY A 306 30.70 3.90 11.63
CA GLY A 306 31.48 5.02 12.17
C GLY A 306 32.42 4.67 13.32
N GLN A 307 32.10 3.63 14.10
CA GLN A 307 32.92 3.23 15.26
C GLN A 307 33.23 1.73 15.28
N VAL A 308 32.22 0.88 15.44
CA VAL A 308 32.42 -0.55 15.73
C VAL A 308 31.47 -1.39 14.89
N LEU A 309 32.05 -2.27 14.07
CA LEU A 309 31.35 -3.40 13.45
C LEU A 309 31.77 -4.68 14.18
N LYS A 310 30.82 -5.37 14.82
CA LYS A 310 31.03 -6.70 15.41
C LYS A 310 30.27 -7.73 14.60
N LEU A 311 30.99 -8.77 14.17
CA LEU A 311 30.41 -9.94 13.52
C LEU A 311 30.69 -11.13 14.42
N LEU A 312 29.63 -11.75 14.93
CA LEU A 312 29.69 -13.00 15.68
C LEU A 312 28.99 -14.07 14.85
N VAL A 313 29.68 -15.15 14.56
CA VAL A 313 29.17 -16.27 13.77
C VAL A 313 29.37 -17.54 14.59
N GLY A 314 28.30 -18.30 14.80
CA GLY A 314 28.31 -19.45 15.72
C GLY A 314 28.96 -20.70 15.16
N ASP A 315 28.96 -20.87 13.84
CA ASP A 315 29.52 -22.05 13.17
C ASP A 315 30.53 -21.63 12.08
N LYS A 316 30.04 -21.29 10.89
CA LYS A 316 30.91 -21.03 9.73
C LYS A 316 30.86 -19.58 9.24
N TYR A 317 32.02 -18.93 9.15
CA TYR A 317 32.18 -17.64 8.49
C TYR A 317 33.02 -17.77 7.21
N ASP A 318 32.36 -17.73 6.05
CA ASP A 318 33.00 -17.80 4.74
C ASP A 318 33.11 -16.41 4.10
N ILE A 319 34.31 -16.06 3.62
CA ILE A 319 34.54 -14.90 2.75
C ILE A 319 35.16 -15.39 1.45
N GLU A 320 34.44 -15.22 0.34
CA GLU A 320 34.95 -15.52 -0.99
C GLU A 320 35.00 -14.23 -1.83
N SER A 321 36.20 -13.90 -2.34
CA SER A 321 36.39 -12.80 -3.29
C SER A 321 37.10 -13.31 -4.53
N LYS A 322 36.55 -13.00 -5.71
CA LYS A 322 37.11 -13.45 -6.99
C LYS A 322 38.35 -12.68 -7.43
N SER A 323 38.57 -11.48 -6.91
CA SER A 323 39.64 -10.59 -7.37
C SER A 323 40.63 -10.27 -6.27
N ALA A 324 40.19 -9.67 -5.17
CA ALA A 324 41.07 -9.27 -4.09
C ALA A 324 40.31 -9.13 -2.78
N ILE A 325 41.02 -9.35 -1.67
CA ILE A 325 40.61 -8.94 -0.33
C ILE A 325 41.67 -7.98 0.17
N PHE A 326 41.25 -6.79 0.61
CA PHE A 326 42.15 -5.77 1.11
C PHE A 326 41.80 -5.42 2.55
N SER A 327 42.74 -5.69 3.46
CA SER A 327 42.62 -5.36 4.88
C SER A 327 43.72 -4.38 5.26
N ARG A 328 43.33 -3.16 5.65
CA ARG A 328 44.26 -2.14 6.17
C ARG A 328 43.90 -1.81 7.60
N THR A 329 44.82 -2.12 8.51
CA THR A 329 44.65 -1.87 9.94
C THR A 329 46.00 -1.55 10.58
N LYS A 330 46.00 -0.83 11.71
CA LYS A 330 47.20 -0.64 12.53
C LYS A 330 47.62 -1.94 13.23
N LYS A 331 46.66 -2.80 13.61
CA LYS A 331 46.87 -4.10 14.26
C LYS A 331 45.91 -5.11 13.63
N HIS A 332 46.45 -6.19 13.08
CA HIS A 332 45.66 -7.32 12.60
C HIS A 332 45.96 -8.54 13.46
N THR A 333 44.96 -9.01 14.20
CA THR A 333 45.08 -10.19 15.05
C THR A 333 44.20 -11.27 14.46
N LEU A 334 44.82 -12.38 14.08
CA LEU A 334 44.16 -13.59 13.61
C LEU A 334 44.52 -14.69 14.59
N TYR A 335 43.53 -15.47 14.98
CA TYR A 335 43.68 -16.54 15.96
C TYR A 335 42.83 -17.72 15.52
N ALA A 336 43.40 -18.91 15.59
CA ALA A 336 42.72 -20.17 15.39
C ALA A 336 43.16 -21.13 16.50
N LYS A 337 42.20 -21.83 17.12
CA LYS A 337 42.45 -22.71 18.26
C LYS A 337 43.15 -24.00 17.86
N GLU A 338 42.72 -24.58 16.73
CA GLU A 338 43.22 -25.87 16.26
C GLU A 338 44.29 -25.71 15.18
N LYS A 339 43.97 -24.93 14.13
CA LYS A 339 44.82 -24.84 12.95
C LYS A 339 44.61 -23.53 12.20
N MET A 340 45.72 -22.87 11.86
CA MET A 340 45.74 -21.76 10.92
C MET A 340 46.53 -22.16 9.67
N VAL A 341 45.98 -21.89 8.48
CA VAL A 341 46.66 -22.16 7.20
C VAL A 341 46.69 -20.90 6.35
N ILE A 342 47.89 -20.54 5.88
CA ILE A 342 48.10 -19.49 4.89
C ILE A 342 48.70 -20.16 3.65
N GLY A 343 47.96 -20.21 2.55
CA GLY A 343 48.35 -20.97 1.36
C GLY A 343 48.33 -20.16 0.08
N GLY A 344 49.23 -20.50 -0.84
CA GLY A 344 49.23 -19.98 -2.20
C GLY A 344 49.92 -20.94 -3.17
N PRO A 345 50.00 -20.61 -4.48
CA PRO A 345 50.54 -21.52 -5.50
C PRO A 345 51.99 -22.00 -5.27
N GLY A 346 52.75 -21.29 -4.42
CA GLY A 346 54.14 -21.59 -4.09
C GLY A 346 54.34 -22.49 -2.86
N GLY A 347 53.33 -22.66 -2.02
CA GLY A 347 53.43 -23.38 -0.74
C GLY A 347 52.41 -22.95 0.31
N THR A 348 52.54 -23.50 1.51
CA THR A 348 51.70 -23.24 2.67
C THR A 348 52.53 -22.96 3.92
N ILE A 349 51.96 -22.14 4.79
CA ILE A 349 52.38 -21.96 6.17
C ILE A 349 51.23 -22.48 7.04
N THR A 350 51.52 -23.46 7.88
CA THR A 350 50.55 -24.05 8.82
C THR A 350 51.03 -23.77 10.24
N ILE A 351 50.10 -23.36 11.11
CA ILE A 351 50.32 -23.20 12.54
C ILE A 351 49.29 -24.08 13.25
N ASP A 352 49.77 -25.02 14.05
CA ASP A 352 48.97 -25.99 14.82
C ASP A 352 49.67 -26.35 16.15
N ASP A 353 49.16 -27.38 16.84
CA ASP A 353 49.70 -27.88 18.12
C ASP A 353 51.13 -28.46 17.99
N GLY A 354 51.53 -28.88 16.78
CA GLY A 354 52.87 -29.31 16.45
C GLY A 354 53.87 -28.17 16.19
N GLY A 355 53.39 -26.92 16.12
CA GLY A 355 54.20 -25.72 15.92
C GLY A 355 53.95 -25.05 14.56
N VAL A 356 54.99 -24.45 13.97
CA VAL A 356 54.92 -23.74 12.68
C VAL A 356 55.59 -24.57 11.59
N THR A 357 54.81 -25.02 10.61
CA THR A 357 55.28 -25.81 9.46
C THR A 357 55.25 -24.96 8.18
N ILE A 358 56.39 -24.88 7.47
CA ILE A 358 56.49 -24.22 6.16
C ILE A 358 56.76 -25.29 5.11
N GLN A 359 55.80 -25.52 4.20
CA GLN A 359 55.93 -26.43 3.07
C GLN A 359 55.90 -25.63 1.77
N ALA A 360 57.00 -25.60 1.03
CA ALA A 360 57.09 -24.82 -0.21
C ALA A 360 57.98 -25.51 -1.25
N LYS A 361 57.75 -25.20 -2.54
CA LYS A 361 58.63 -25.66 -3.63
C LYS A 361 60.07 -25.15 -3.49
N SER A 362 60.23 -23.96 -2.91
CA SER A 362 61.52 -23.33 -2.59
C SER A 362 61.32 -22.36 -1.43
N ILE A 363 62.17 -22.44 -0.42
CA ILE A 363 62.21 -21.48 0.70
C ILE A 363 63.45 -20.59 0.48
N LYS A 364 63.24 -19.28 0.37
CA LYS A 364 64.32 -18.29 0.22
C LYS A 364 64.27 -17.32 1.39
N LEU A 365 65.18 -17.48 2.35
CA LEU A 365 65.35 -16.55 3.46
C LEU A 365 66.48 -15.56 3.11
N LYS A 366 66.16 -14.27 3.04
CA LYS A 366 67.13 -13.21 2.72
C LYS A 366 67.10 -12.16 3.81
N ALA A 367 68.15 -12.14 4.63
CA ALA A 367 68.32 -11.16 5.69
C ALA A 367 69.82 -10.94 5.96
N PRO A 368 70.21 -9.79 6.54
CA PRO A 368 71.58 -9.57 7.01
C PRO A 368 72.03 -10.58 8.08
N SER A 369 71.09 -11.11 8.87
CA SER A 369 71.31 -12.15 9.88
C SER A 369 70.05 -13.01 10.02
N ILE A 370 70.21 -14.32 10.12
CA ILE A 370 69.15 -15.28 10.44
C ILE A 370 69.59 -16.00 11.71
N ASP A 371 68.83 -15.84 12.79
CA ASP A 371 69.06 -16.51 14.06
C ASP A 371 68.03 -17.64 14.23
N MET A 372 68.51 -18.85 14.49
CA MET A 372 67.69 -20.04 14.75
C MET A 372 68.00 -20.67 16.12
N SER A 373 68.69 -19.94 17.00
CA SER A 373 69.21 -20.45 18.27
C SER A 373 68.28 -20.23 19.47
N GLY A 374 67.25 -19.37 19.35
CA GLY A 374 66.29 -19.08 20.41
C GLY A 374 64.83 -19.32 20.01
N GLY A 375 64.18 -20.34 20.59
CA GLY A 375 62.75 -20.60 20.44
C GLY A 375 61.96 -20.06 21.64
N ALA A 376 60.92 -19.26 21.39
CA ALA A 376 60.03 -18.75 22.44
C ALA A 376 58.82 -19.69 22.63
N ALA A 377 59.04 -20.88 23.20
CA ALA A 377 57.96 -21.85 23.49
C ALA A 377 56.87 -21.27 24.41
N GLU A 378 57.21 -20.30 25.26
CA GLU A 378 56.31 -19.67 26.23
C GLU A 378 55.21 -18.80 25.58
N GLN A 379 55.45 -18.23 24.40
CA GLN A 379 54.43 -17.44 23.68
C GLN A 379 53.36 -18.32 23.01
N ALA A 380 53.68 -19.56 22.68
CA ALA A 380 52.72 -20.54 22.17
C ALA A 380 51.73 -21.00 23.26
N ALA A 381 52.17 -21.08 24.52
CA ALA A 381 51.31 -21.44 25.64
C ALA A 381 50.23 -20.38 25.95
N ALA A 382 50.44 -19.11 25.60
CA ALA A 382 49.41 -18.07 25.74
C ALA A 382 48.25 -18.23 24.74
N LEU A 383 48.49 -18.93 23.62
CA LEU A 383 47.49 -19.20 22.57
C LEU A 383 46.53 -20.35 22.92
N SER A 384 46.81 -21.15 23.96
CA SER A 384 45.93 -22.26 24.38
C SER A 384 44.82 -21.82 25.35
N SER A 385 44.82 -20.56 25.80
CA SER A 385 43.77 -20.01 26.66
C SER A 385 42.65 -19.37 25.82
N ASP A 386 41.38 -19.61 26.17
CA ASP A 386 40.21 -18.93 25.56
C ASP A 386 40.14 -17.42 25.90
N LYS A 387 41.25 -16.82 26.37
CA LYS A 387 41.36 -15.39 26.67
C LYS A 387 41.92 -14.68 25.43
N PRO A 388 41.35 -13.53 25.02
CA PRO A 388 41.98 -12.69 24.02
C PRO A 388 43.40 -12.33 24.47
N PHE A 389 44.35 -12.20 23.53
CA PHE A 389 45.70 -11.66 23.78
C PHE A 389 45.60 -10.50 24.78
N SER A 390 46.10 -10.69 26.00
CA SER A 390 46.02 -9.68 27.04
C SER A 390 46.95 -8.54 26.67
N GLU A 391 46.39 -7.48 26.08
CA GLU A 391 46.83 -6.06 25.98
C GLU A 391 46.15 -5.46 24.73
N GLU A 392 45.22 -4.51 24.76
CA GLU A 392 44.85 -3.50 25.74
C GLU A 392 43.37 -3.15 25.51
N CYS A 393 42.57 -3.10 26.57
CA CYS A 393 41.38 -2.26 26.59
C CYS A 393 41.85 -0.92 27.20
N PRO A 394 42.12 0.15 26.43
CA PRO A 394 42.34 1.45 27.05
C PRO A 394 40.96 2.02 27.40
N TYR A 395 40.34 1.50 28.47
CA TYR A 395 39.25 2.20 29.11
C TYR A 395 39.80 2.99 30.30
N LYS A 396 40.28 4.21 30.02
CA LYS A 396 40.40 5.40 30.90
C LYS A 396 41.28 6.45 30.17
N LYS A 397 40.93 7.73 29.99
CA LYS A 397 40.11 8.74 30.72
C LYS A 397 39.51 9.72 29.66
N LYS A 398 38.43 10.48 29.88
CA LYS A 398 37.85 11.10 31.09
C LYS A 398 36.37 10.79 31.23
#